data_AF-A0A1I6CDU4-F1
#
_entry.id   AF-A0A1I6CDU4-F1
#
_cell.length_a   1.000
_cell.length_b   1.000
_cell.length_c   1.000
_cell.angle_alpha   90.00
_cell.angle_beta   90.00
_cell.angle_gamma   90.00
#
_symmetry.space_group_name_H-M   'P 1'
#
loop_
_entity.id
_entity.type
_entity.pdbx_description
1 polymer ?
#
loop_
_entity_poly.entity_id
_entity_poly.type
_entity_poly.pdbx_seq_one_letter_code
_entity_poly.pdbx_strand_id
1 'polypeptide(L)' 'MENNYEHLLFIKELGRLIEDYVNCFDSRVKSEIFKDIKLLGKAIDH' A
#
# COMPACT_ATOMS: atom_id res chain seq x y z
N MET A 1 13.99 -11.41 16.08
CA MET A 1 13.41 -10.08 16.37
C MET A 1 13.40 -9.25 15.07
N GLU A 2 12.93 -9.83 13.97
CA GLU A 2 12.93 -9.23 12.61
C GLU A 2 11.56 -8.70 12.18
N ASN A 3 10.48 -9.18 12.80
CA ASN A 3 9.10 -8.99 12.32
C ASN A 3 8.60 -7.52 12.40
N ASN A 4 9.08 -6.74 13.37
CA ASN A 4 8.58 -5.38 13.58
C ASN A 4 9.08 -4.39 12.53
N TYR A 5 10.27 -4.60 11.95
CA TYR A 5 10.82 -3.67 10.97
C TYR A 5 10.15 -3.84 9.60
N GLU A 6 9.93 -5.09 9.18
CA GLU A 6 9.20 -5.39 7.94
C GLU A 6 7.74 -4.90 8.01
N HIS A 7 7.06 -5.12 9.14
CA HIS A 7 5.73 -4.53 9.37
C HIS A 7 5.72 -3.00 9.25
N LEU A 8 6.72 -2.31 9.83
CA LEU A 8 6.83 -0.85 9.71
C LEU A 8 7.09 -0.41 8.26
N LEU A 9 7.85 -1.18 7.48
CA LEU A 9 8.06 -0.92 6.06
C LEU A 9 6.75 -1.06 5.27
N PHE A 10 5.98 -2.11 5.52
CA PHE A 10 4.69 -2.31 4.86
C PHE A 10 3.68 -1.19 5.20
N ILE A 11 3.64 -0.74 6.46
CA ILE A 11 2.77 0.39 6.86
C ILE A 11 3.19 1.68 6.15
N LYS A 12 4.49 1.96 6.05
CA LYS A 12 4.99 3.15 5.34
C LYS A 12 4.64 3.10 3.86
N GLU A 13 4.84 1.95 3.22
CA GLU A 13 4.53 1.75 1.81
C GLU A 13 3.03 1.88 1.54
N LEU A 14 2.18 1.35 2.43
CA LEU A 14 0.73 1.52 2.34
C LEU A 14 0.32 3.00 2.40
N GLY A 15 0.94 3.79 3.29
CA GLY A 15 0.73 5.23 3.36
C GLY A 15 1.10 5.94 2.06
N ARG A 16 2.24 5.60 1.46
CA ARG A 16 2.69 6.14 0.16
C ARG A 16 1.69 5.84 -0.97
N LEU A 17 1.23 4.59 -1.07
CA LEU A 17 0.28 4.20 -2.11
C LEU A 17 -1.08 4.88 -1.95
N ILE A 18 -1.51 5.13 -0.70
CA ILE A 18 -2.74 5.90 -0.47
C ILE A 18 -2.58 7.35 -0.98
N GLU A 19 -1.45 8.01 -0.72
CA GLU A 19 -1.17 9.33 -1.30
C GLU A 19 -1.15 9.29 -2.83
N ASP A 20 -0.47 8.31 -3.43
CA ASP A 20 -0.42 8.13 -4.88
C ASP A 20 -1.84 7.92 -5.47
N TYR A 21 -2.66 7.10 -4.81
CA TYR A 21 -4.04 6.85 -5.22
C TYR A 21 -4.90 8.12 -5.19
N VAL A 22 -4.78 8.92 -4.12
CA VAL A 22 -5.51 10.19 -3.95
C VAL A 22 -5.13 11.18 -5.05
N ASN A 23 -3.83 11.27 -5.36
CA ASN A 23 -3.28 12.23 -6.32
C ASN A 23 -3.29 11.73 -7.78
N CYS A 24 -3.64 10.47 -8.03
CA CYS A 24 -3.71 9.91 -9.39
C CYS A 24 -5.05 10.24 -10.07
N PHE A 25 -4.97 10.84 -11.27
CA PHE A 25 -6.12 11.16 -12.13
C PHE A 25 -6.30 10.17 -13.28
N ASP A 26 -5.27 9.38 -13.62
CA ASP A 26 -5.37 8.32 -14.63
C ASP A 26 -6.13 7.13 -14.03
N SER A 27 -7.29 6.82 -14.59
CA SER A 27 -8.18 5.79 -14.05
C SER A 27 -7.59 4.38 -14.11
N ARG A 28 -6.74 4.09 -15.09
CA ARG A 28 -6.08 2.79 -15.22
C ARG A 28 -5.00 2.65 -14.16
N VAL A 29 -4.15 3.65 -14.01
CA VAL A 29 -3.09 3.65 -12.98
C VAL A 29 -3.69 3.63 -11.58
N LYS A 30 -4.73 4.43 -11.35
CA LYS A 30 -5.46 4.48 -10.07
C LYS A 30 -6.04 3.11 -9.67
N SER A 31 -6.53 2.34 -10.64
CA SER A 31 -7.02 0.97 -10.42
C SER A 31 -5.90 0.02 -10.01
N GLU A 32 -4.72 0.11 -10.64
CA GLU A 32 -3.56 -0.71 -10.25
C GLU A 32 -3.06 -0.36 -8.84
N ILE A 33 -2.91 0.93 -8.51
CA ILE A 33 -2.53 1.37 -7.15
C ILE A 33 -3.50 0.81 -6.10
N PHE A 34 -4.81 0.83 -6.38
CA PHE A 34 -5.81 0.28 -5.46
C PHE A 34 -5.68 -1.23 -5.24
N LYS A 35 -5.28 -1.99 -6.27
CA LYS A 35 -5.01 -3.42 -6.13
C LYS A 35 -3.80 -3.65 -5.22
N ASP A 36 -2.75 -2.84 -5.36
CA ASP A 36 -1.54 -2.92 -4.54
C ASP A 36 -1.85 -2.60 -3.07
N ILE A 37 -2.63 -1.54 -2.81
CA ILE A 37 -3.14 -1.20 -1.46
C ILE A 37 -3.87 -2.40 -0.84
N LYS A 38 -4.76 -3.05 -1.60
CA LYS A 38 -5.50 -4.23 -1.10
C LYS A 38 -4.57 -5.41 -0.82
N LEU A 39 -3.57 -5.64 -1.65
CA LEU A 39 -2.62 -6.73 -1.48
C LEU A 39 -1.77 -6.52 -0.23
N LEU A 40 -1.24 -5.31 -0.05
CA LEU A 40 -0.42 -4.94 1.11
C LEU A 40 -1.23 -4.93 2.40
N GLY A 41 -2.46 -4.41 2.39
CA GLY A 41 -3.33 -4.45 3.57
C GLY A 41 -3.57 -5.88 4.06
N LYS A 42 -3.83 -6.83 3.15
CA LYS A 42 -3.98 -8.25 3.50
C LYS A 42 -2.71 -8.88 4.08
N ALA A 43 -1.54 -8.42 3.66
CA ALA A 43 -0.26 -8.91 4.16
C ALA A 43 0.06 -8.38 5.57
N ILE A 44 -0.52 -7.25 5.97
CA ILE A 44 -0.37 -6.67 7.32
C ILE A 44 -1.40 -7.27 8.30
N ASP A 45 -2.61 -7.59 7.84
CA ASP A 45 -3.68 -8.15 8.68
C ASP A 45 -3.48 -9.65 9.06
N HIS A 46 -2.46 -10.33 8.51
CA HIS A 46 -2.15 -11.75 8.71
C HIS A 46 -0.86 -11.98 9.48
#